data_AF-W7C5B4-F1
#
_entry.id   AF-W7C5B4-F1
#
_cell.length_a   1.000
_cell.length_b   1.000
_cell.length_c   1.000
_cell.angle_alpha   90.00
_cell.angle_beta   90.00
_cell.angle_gamma   90.00
#
_symmetry.space_group_name_H-M   'P 1'
#
loop_
_entity.id
_entity.type
_entity.pdbx_description
1 polymer ?
#
loop_
_entity_poly.entity_id
_entity_poly.type
_entity_poly.pdbx_seq_one_letter_code
_entity_poly.pdbx_strand_id
1 'polypeptide(L)'
;MIRIRKKEFLWHADGAFWARHSPVLFPTVGRLVEDTYLVDGKPFHLGQHGFARDRVFHVTEQEGQSITLRLESDLDSLAIYPFQFALEITYQIEGATIHVGYHVINLDDKTMYFSIGAHPAFNVPFVQGEVFEDYYLEFGAEEQLDSLTLSGPYLSGEKKENSRREEITAKLRVVW
;
A
#
# COMPACT_ATOMS: atom_id res chain seq x y z
N MET A 1 5.95 0.00 14.12
CA MET A 1 5.15 0.51 15.26
C MET A 1 5.09 2.01 15.16
N ILE A 2 3.89 2.60 15.16
CA ILE A 2 3.65 4.05 15.14
C ILE A 2 2.92 4.40 16.44
N ARG A 3 3.62 5.08 17.37
CA ARG A 3 3.09 5.34 18.71
C ARG A 3 3.09 6.82 19.05
N ILE A 4 1.95 7.31 19.54
CA ILE A 4 1.83 8.65 20.14
C ILE A 4 1.35 8.46 21.57
N ARG A 5 2.08 9.02 22.55
CA ARG A 5 1.76 8.90 23.99
C ARG A 5 1.49 7.45 24.44
N LYS A 6 2.33 6.51 24.00
CA LYS A 6 2.27 5.05 24.26
C LYS A 6 1.13 4.29 23.58
N LYS A 7 0.33 4.95 22.76
CA LYS A 7 -0.77 4.33 22.04
C LYS A 7 -0.35 3.93 20.64
N GLU A 8 -0.52 2.66 20.29
CA GLU A 8 -0.18 2.11 18.98
C GLU A 8 -1.29 2.38 17.96
N PHE A 9 -0.93 3.05 16.87
CA PHE A 9 -1.86 3.41 15.80
C PHE A 9 -1.92 2.34 14.71
N LEU A 10 -0.81 1.66 14.41
CA LEU A 10 -0.85 0.58 13.42
C LEU A 10 -1.44 -0.69 14.00
N TRP A 11 -2.26 -1.36 13.20
CA TRP A 11 -2.73 -2.70 13.48
C TRP A 11 -1.56 -3.64 13.83
N HIS A 12 -1.74 -4.45 14.85
CA HIS A 12 -0.69 -5.26 15.48
C HIS A 12 -0.49 -6.64 14.84
N ALA A 13 -1.06 -6.85 13.64
CA ALA A 13 -0.90 -8.06 12.84
C ALA A 13 -1.39 -9.36 13.53
N ASP A 14 -2.49 -9.31 14.29
CA ASP A 14 -3.10 -10.54 14.81
C ASP A 14 -3.50 -11.46 13.66
N GLY A 15 -2.83 -12.61 13.59
CA GLY A 15 -2.99 -13.60 12.53
C GLY A 15 -4.37 -14.26 12.47
N ALA A 16 -5.18 -14.14 13.53
CA ALA A 16 -6.57 -14.55 13.50
C ALA A 16 -7.44 -13.70 12.56
N PHE A 17 -7.01 -12.45 12.28
CA PHE A 17 -7.72 -11.51 11.42
C PHE A 17 -6.90 -11.13 10.19
N TRP A 18 -5.71 -10.59 10.41
CA TRP A 18 -4.80 -10.17 9.35
C TRP A 18 -3.35 -10.10 9.85
N ALA A 19 -2.50 -11.01 9.37
CA ALA A 19 -1.13 -11.20 9.84
C ALA A 19 -0.09 -10.19 9.30
N ARG A 20 -0.52 -8.99 8.88
CA ARG A 20 0.39 -7.94 8.36
C ARG A 20 0.05 -6.58 8.98
N HIS A 21 0.94 -5.59 8.85
CA HIS A 21 0.76 -4.26 9.46
C HIS A 21 0.48 -3.19 8.40
N SER A 22 1.46 -2.97 7.52
CA SER A 22 1.41 -2.01 6.43
C SER A 22 2.26 -2.48 5.25
N PRO A 23 1.84 -3.52 4.50
CA PRO A 23 2.60 -4.02 3.36
C PRO A 23 2.86 -2.97 2.29
N VAL A 24 4.01 -3.09 1.64
CA VAL A 24 4.33 -2.41 0.38
C VAL A 24 3.88 -3.31 -0.77
N LEU A 25 3.08 -2.76 -1.68
CA LEU A 25 2.51 -3.48 -2.82
C LEU A 25 3.31 -3.08 -4.07
N PHE A 26 4.14 -4.00 -4.57
CA PHE A 26 4.97 -3.80 -5.77
C PHE A 26 5.40 -5.17 -6.31
N PRO A 27 5.46 -5.38 -7.65
CA PRO A 27 5.18 -4.41 -8.73
C PRO A 27 3.70 -4.35 -9.17
N THR A 28 2.78 -4.97 -8.45
CA THR A 28 1.34 -4.92 -8.75
C THR A 28 0.52 -4.60 -7.50
N VAL A 29 -0.64 -3.98 -7.72
CA VAL A 29 -1.68 -3.74 -6.70
C VAL A 29 -2.89 -4.61 -7.07
N GLY A 30 -3.61 -5.12 -6.08
CA GLY A 30 -4.67 -6.12 -6.31
C GLY A 30 -4.15 -7.49 -6.74
N ARG A 31 -4.99 -8.26 -7.45
CA ARG A 31 -4.69 -9.59 -7.97
C ARG A 31 -4.80 -9.60 -9.50
N LEU A 32 -3.87 -10.28 -10.17
CA LEU A 32 -3.93 -10.50 -11.61
C LEU A 32 -4.92 -11.63 -11.92
N VAL A 33 -5.59 -11.56 -13.08
CA VAL A 33 -6.41 -12.67 -13.57
C VAL A 33 -5.51 -13.89 -13.73
N GLU A 34 -5.89 -15.00 -13.08
CA GLU A 34 -5.11 -16.25 -13.05
C GLU A 34 -3.66 -16.04 -12.58
N ASP A 35 -3.42 -15.03 -11.74
CA ASP A 35 -2.09 -14.65 -11.25
C ASP A 35 -1.06 -14.44 -12.39
N THR A 36 -1.52 -14.00 -13.58
CA THR A 36 -0.71 -13.96 -14.81
C THR A 36 -0.78 -12.60 -15.51
N TYR A 37 0.33 -12.16 -16.09
CA TYR A 37 0.41 -11.01 -16.99
C TYR A 37 1.39 -11.30 -18.14
N LEU A 38 1.37 -10.46 -19.17
CA LEU A 38 2.19 -10.64 -20.37
C LEU A 38 3.22 -9.51 -20.50
N VAL A 39 4.44 -9.89 -20.88
CA VAL A 39 5.49 -8.96 -21.34
C VAL A 39 5.97 -9.46 -22.70
N ASP A 40 5.85 -8.64 -23.74
CA ASP A 40 6.19 -9.00 -25.13
C ASP A 40 5.53 -10.32 -25.59
N GLY A 41 4.29 -10.55 -25.16
CA GLY A 41 3.52 -11.78 -25.45
C GLY A 41 3.93 -13.02 -24.63
N LYS A 42 4.98 -12.93 -23.79
CA LYS A 42 5.41 -14.01 -22.91
C LYS A 42 4.68 -13.93 -21.55
N PRO A 43 4.14 -15.05 -21.03
CA PRO A 43 3.48 -15.07 -19.73
C PRO A 43 4.47 -15.06 -18.57
N PHE A 44 4.10 -14.33 -17.52
CA PHE A 44 4.77 -14.28 -16.23
C PHE A 44 3.73 -14.39 -15.11
N HIS A 45 4.10 -15.05 -14.01
CA HIS A 45 3.20 -15.33 -12.91
C HIS A 45 3.58 -14.53 -11.66
N LEU A 46 2.61 -13.86 -11.07
CA LEU A 46 2.79 -13.00 -9.91
C LEU A 46 1.57 -13.11 -9.00
N GLY A 47 1.81 -13.41 -7.73
CA GLY A 47 0.75 -13.43 -6.74
C GLY A 47 0.14 -12.05 -6.47
N GLN A 48 -0.96 -12.04 -5.73
CA GLN A 48 -1.62 -10.83 -5.25
C GLN A 48 -0.62 -9.86 -4.63
N HIS A 49 -0.71 -8.58 -4.97
CA HIS A 49 0.09 -7.46 -4.45
C HIS A 49 1.60 -7.54 -4.70
N GLY A 50 2.01 -8.35 -5.68
CA GLY A 50 3.42 -8.55 -6.01
C GLY A 50 4.22 -9.23 -4.90
N PHE A 51 5.51 -8.91 -4.83
CA PHE A 51 6.47 -9.62 -3.97
C PHE A 51 7.24 -8.73 -3.00
N ALA A 52 7.20 -7.39 -3.14
CA ALA A 52 8.05 -6.51 -2.31
C ALA A 52 7.84 -6.71 -0.80
N ARG A 53 6.59 -6.93 -0.36
CA ARG A 53 6.25 -7.21 1.05
C ARG A 53 6.87 -8.48 1.65
N ASP A 54 7.42 -9.36 0.80
CA ASP A 54 8.02 -10.64 1.19
C ASP A 54 9.55 -10.62 0.97
N ARG A 55 10.13 -9.45 0.67
CA ARG A 55 11.57 -9.24 0.47
C ARG A 55 12.17 -8.36 1.57
N VAL A 56 13.46 -8.53 1.79
CA VAL A 56 14.25 -7.68 2.70
C VAL A 56 14.73 -6.47 1.91
N PHE A 57 14.50 -5.28 2.47
CA PHE A 57 15.09 -4.05 1.97
C PHE A 57 16.36 -3.75 2.76
N HIS A 58 17.33 -3.14 2.10
CA HIS A 58 18.58 -2.71 2.71
C HIS A 58 18.57 -1.22 2.99
N VAL A 59 19.17 -0.79 4.10
CA VAL A 59 19.31 0.64 4.41
C VAL A 59 20.38 1.23 3.50
N THR A 60 20.03 2.25 2.72
CA THR A 60 20.98 2.99 1.86
C THR A 60 21.36 4.34 2.46
N GLU A 61 20.45 4.94 3.22
CA GLU A 61 20.66 6.22 3.90
C GLU A 61 19.93 6.20 5.25
N GLN A 62 20.57 6.77 6.27
CA GLN A 62 19.96 6.96 7.57
C GLN A 62 20.59 8.18 8.25
N GLU A 63 19.81 9.24 8.40
CA GLU A 63 20.27 10.48 9.04
C GLU A 63 19.12 11.15 9.80
N GLY A 64 19.41 11.58 11.03
CA GLY A 64 18.46 12.31 11.87
C GLY A 64 17.14 11.56 12.07
N GLN A 65 16.07 12.09 11.51
CA GLN A 65 14.70 11.54 11.57
C GLN A 65 14.27 10.88 10.25
N SER A 66 15.21 10.56 9.36
CA SER A 66 14.97 9.95 8.05
C SER A 66 15.70 8.63 7.89
N ILE A 67 15.10 7.70 7.15
CA ILE A 67 15.71 6.45 6.70
C ILE A 67 15.23 6.10 5.29
N THR A 68 16.14 5.72 4.41
CA THR A 68 15.84 5.21 3.07
C THR A 68 16.20 3.73 2.97
N LEU A 69 15.22 2.96 2.53
CA LEU A 69 15.29 1.52 2.34
C LEU A 69 15.23 1.21 0.85
N ARG A 70 16.07 0.30 0.36
CA ARG A 70 16.16 -0.06 -1.06
C ARG A 70 15.99 -1.56 -1.27
N LEU A 71 15.20 -1.92 -2.28
CA LEU A 71 15.07 -3.26 -2.85
C LEU A 71 15.47 -3.18 -4.33
N GLU A 72 16.45 -3.96 -4.75
CA GLU A 72 16.85 -4.08 -6.16
C GLU A 72 16.39 -5.42 -6.75
N SER A 73 16.24 -5.46 -8.06
CA SER A 73 15.99 -6.71 -8.78
C SER A 73 17.14 -7.69 -8.62
N ASP A 74 16.83 -8.92 -8.24
CA ASP A 74 17.70 -10.08 -8.24
C ASP A 74 17.23 -11.15 -9.25
N LEU A 75 17.98 -12.26 -9.36
CA LEU A 75 17.62 -13.37 -10.26
C LEU A 75 16.23 -13.95 -9.99
N ASP A 76 15.79 -13.99 -8.73
CA ASP A 76 14.49 -14.54 -8.34
C ASP A 76 13.35 -13.61 -8.79
N SER A 77 13.50 -12.30 -8.59
CA SER A 77 12.53 -11.31 -9.05
C SER A 77 12.47 -11.24 -10.57
N LEU A 78 13.61 -11.32 -11.28
CA LEU A 78 13.67 -11.30 -12.74
C LEU A 78 13.00 -12.51 -13.38
N ALA A 79 12.91 -13.64 -12.68
CA ALA A 79 12.20 -14.83 -13.15
C ALA A 79 10.68 -14.61 -13.25
N ILE A 80 10.11 -13.73 -12.42
CA ILE A 80 8.65 -13.46 -12.33
C ILE A 80 8.26 -12.05 -12.74
N TYR A 81 9.22 -11.13 -12.79
CA TYR A 81 9.10 -9.72 -13.16
C TYR A 81 10.33 -9.30 -13.95
N PRO A 82 10.30 -9.41 -15.30
CA PRO A 82 11.50 -9.40 -16.14
C PRO A 82 12.01 -7.98 -16.40
N PHE A 83 12.08 -7.14 -15.37
CA PHE A 83 12.59 -5.77 -15.44
C PHE A 83 13.63 -5.57 -14.35
N GLN A 84 14.77 -4.99 -14.72
CA GLN A 84 15.75 -4.53 -13.74
C GLN A 84 15.24 -3.25 -13.06
N PHE A 85 15.16 -3.26 -11.73
CA PHE A 85 14.58 -2.16 -10.98
C PHE A 85 15.33 -1.88 -9.68
N ALA A 86 15.13 -0.68 -9.16
CA ALA A 86 15.28 -0.40 -7.74
C ALA A 86 14.04 0.31 -7.20
N LEU A 87 13.58 -0.13 -6.04
CA LEU A 87 12.52 0.50 -5.27
C LEU A 87 13.13 1.06 -3.99
N GLU A 88 13.11 2.38 -3.86
CA GLU A 88 13.50 3.11 -2.67
C GLU A 88 12.27 3.62 -1.92
N ILE A 89 12.28 3.46 -0.61
CA ILE A 89 11.23 3.92 0.29
C ILE A 89 11.89 4.74 1.39
N THR A 90 11.53 6.02 1.45
CA THR A 90 12.04 6.94 2.47
C THR A 90 10.98 7.19 3.51
N TYR A 91 11.30 6.93 4.77
CA TYR A 91 10.48 7.29 5.92
C TYR A 91 11.12 8.46 6.65
N GLN A 92 10.39 9.55 6.80
CA GLN A 92 10.84 10.73 7.52
C GLN A 92 9.82 11.12 8.60
N ILE A 93 10.30 11.41 9.81
CA ILE A 93 9.48 11.90 10.91
C ILE A 93 9.64 13.43 11.00
N GLU A 94 8.51 14.13 11.02
CA GLU A 94 8.43 15.57 11.28
C GLU A 94 7.33 15.85 12.30
N GLY A 95 7.72 16.10 13.56
CA GLY A 95 6.78 16.31 14.64
C GLY A 95 5.90 15.08 14.89
N ALA A 96 4.59 15.20 14.63
CA ALA A 96 3.62 14.10 14.74
C ALA A 96 3.24 13.48 13.38
N THR A 97 3.95 13.85 12.31
CA THR A 97 3.72 13.37 10.95
C THR A 97 4.82 12.40 10.55
N ILE A 98 4.43 11.34 9.81
CA ILE A 98 5.36 10.45 9.13
C ILE A 98 5.15 10.66 7.63
N HIS A 99 6.20 11.10 6.94
CA HIS A 99 6.26 11.20 5.49
C HIS A 99 6.80 9.88 4.94
N VAL A 100 6.14 9.34 3.92
CA VAL A 100 6.56 8.13 3.22
C VAL A 100 6.70 8.46 1.75
N GLY A 101 7.94 8.48 1.26
CA GLY A 101 8.26 8.69 -0.16
C GLY A 101 8.56 7.37 -0.85
N TYR A 102 8.04 7.19 -2.06
CA TYR A 102 8.35 6.04 -2.91
C TYR A 102 9.08 6.51 -4.17
N HIS A 103 10.22 5.91 -4.46
CA HIS A 103 11.02 6.20 -5.64
C HIS A 103 11.32 4.89 -6.38
N VAL A 104 10.74 4.76 -7.57
CA VAL A 104 10.90 3.57 -8.43
C VAL A 104 11.82 3.93 -9.58
N ILE A 105 12.94 3.24 -9.67
CA ILE A 105 13.99 3.46 -10.67
C ILE A 105 13.95 2.28 -11.64
N ASN A 106 13.76 2.59 -12.92
CA ASN A 106 13.97 1.62 -13.99
C ASN A 106 15.48 1.52 -14.26
N LEU A 107 16.08 0.37 -13.94
CA LEU A 107 17.50 0.08 -14.21
C LEU A 107 17.69 -0.71 -15.51
N ASP A 108 16.60 -0.99 -16.21
CA ASP A 108 16.60 -1.72 -17.48
C ASP A 108 16.76 -0.77 -18.67
N ASP A 109 17.04 -1.35 -19.84
CA ASP A 109 17.11 -0.61 -21.12
C ASP A 109 15.76 -0.50 -21.84
N LYS A 110 14.72 -1.13 -21.28
CA LYS A 110 13.35 -1.17 -21.81
C LYS A 110 12.35 -0.50 -20.87
N THR A 111 11.17 -0.17 -21.41
CA THR A 111 10.07 0.39 -20.61
C THR A 111 9.63 -0.60 -19.53
N MET A 112 9.67 -0.17 -18.27
CA MET A 112 9.19 -0.93 -17.12
C MET A 112 7.75 -0.56 -16.76
N TYR A 113 6.88 -1.57 -16.65
CA TYR A 113 5.48 -1.40 -16.24
C TYR A 113 5.29 -1.85 -14.79
N PHE A 114 4.72 -1.00 -13.94
CA PHE A 114 4.46 -1.34 -12.54
C PHE A 114 3.24 -0.60 -11.99
N SER A 115 2.76 -1.07 -10.84
CA SER A 115 1.94 -0.32 -9.91
C SER A 115 2.60 -0.34 -8.54
N ILE A 116 2.39 0.71 -7.76
CA ILE A 116 2.89 0.83 -6.40
C ILE A 116 1.77 1.25 -5.46
N GLY A 117 1.74 0.66 -4.27
CA GLY A 117 0.74 0.99 -3.26
C GLY A 117 1.21 0.72 -1.84
N ALA A 118 0.53 1.37 -0.90
CA ALA A 118 0.66 1.13 0.53
C ALA A 118 -0.60 0.45 1.05
N HIS A 119 -0.47 -0.39 2.07
CA HIS A 119 -1.62 -1.05 2.68
C HIS A 119 -1.60 -0.98 4.21
N PRO A 120 -1.55 0.22 4.82
CA PRO A 120 -1.60 0.36 6.27
C PRO A 120 -2.99 -0.04 6.80
N ALA A 121 -3.03 -0.81 7.90
CA ALA A 121 -4.22 -0.87 8.74
C ALA A 121 -3.97 -0.16 10.07
N PHE A 122 -5.00 0.50 10.57
CA PHE A 122 -4.97 1.26 11.80
C PHE A 122 -5.87 0.61 12.86
N ASN A 123 -5.44 0.60 14.12
CA ASN A 123 -6.27 0.12 15.22
C ASN A 123 -7.45 1.07 15.44
N VAL A 124 -8.63 0.55 15.72
CA VAL A 124 -9.74 1.29 16.32
C VAL A 124 -10.39 0.43 17.42
N PRO A 125 -10.97 1.02 18.47
CA PRO A 125 -11.00 2.45 18.76
C PRO A 125 -9.64 2.99 19.23
N PHE A 126 -9.39 4.25 18.91
CA PHE A 126 -8.31 5.05 19.44
C PHE A 126 -8.64 5.52 20.87
N VAL A 127 -9.72 6.23 21.13
CA VAL A 127 -10.02 6.71 22.49
C VAL A 127 -10.82 5.65 23.25
N GLN A 128 -10.52 5.50 24.54
CA GLN A 128 -11.28 4.59 25.40
C GLN A 128 -12.75 5.03 25.46
N GLY A 129 -13.66 4.09 25.19
CA GLY A 129 -15.10 4.33 25.20
C GLY A 129 -15.73 4.58 23.82
N GLU A 130 -14.91 4.76 22.77
CA GLU A 130 -15.39 4.82 21.38
C GLU A 130 -15.65 3.42 20.83
N VAL A 131 -16.49 3.36 19.79
CA VAL A 131 -16.82 2.16 19.01
C VAL A 131 -16.40 2.33 17.54
N PHE A 132 -16.41 1.25 16.75
CA PHE A 132 -16.00 1.31 15.34
C PHE A 132 -16.84 2.31 14.53
N GLU A 133 -18.13 2.38 14.82
CA GLU A 133 -19.10 3.25 14.16
C GLU A 133 -18.89 4.74 14.45
N ASP A 134 -18.05 5.09 15.43
CA ASP A 134 -17.64 6.47 15.69
C ASP A 134 -16.59 6.97 14.66
N TYR A 135 -16.06 6.06 13.83
CA TYR A 135 -15.00 6.34 12.85
C TYR A 135 -15.51 6.37 11.42
N TYR A 136 -14.89 7.23 10.62
CA TYR A 136 -15.18 7.38 9.20
C TYR A 136 -14.01 8.03 8.47
N LEU A 137 -14.13 8.07 7.14
CA LEU A 137 -13.22 8.77 6.27
C LEU A 137 -13.82 10.11 5.87
N GLU A 138 -13.06 11.18 6.08
CA GLU A 138 -13.39 12.52 5.62
C GLU A 138 -12.40 12.89 4.51
N PHE A 139 -12.93 13.28 3.35
CA PHE A 139 -12.14 13.75 2.22
C PHE A 139 -12.08 15.28 2.24
N GLY A 140 -10.97 15.87 1.82
CA GLY A 140 -10.76 17.33 1.89
C GLY A 140 -11.63 18.16 0.94
N ALA A 141 -12.44 17.51 0.10
CA ALA A 141 -13.34 18.11 -0.88
C ALA A 141 -14.57 17.22 -1.08
N GLU A 142 -15.60 17.74 -1.75
CA GLU A 142 -16.76 16.94 -2.17
C GLU A 142 -16.31 15.94 -3.24
N GLU A 143 -16.45 14.63 -2.96
CA GLU A 143 -16.05 13.54 -3.84
C GLU A 143 -17.28 12.83 -4.42
N GLN A 144 -17.26 12.51 -5.71
CA GLN A 144 -18.23 11.57 -6.28
C GLN A 144 -17.73 10.14 -6.05
N LEU A 145 -18.42 9.41 -5.16
CA LEU A 145 -18.05 8.05 -4.78
C LEU A 145 -18.74 7.02 -5.68
N ASP A 146 -18.01 6.52 -6.68
CA ASP A 146 -18.37 5.32 -7.42
C ASP A 146 -17.79 4.08 -6.70
N SER A 147 -18.62 3.07 -6.45
CA SER A 147 -18.12 1.76 -6.00
C SER A 147 -17.90 0.85 -7.21
N LEU A 148 -16.64 0.46 -7.46
CA LEU A 148 -16.34 -0.64 -8.37
C LEU A 148 -16.58 -1.96 -7.65
N THR A 149 -17.46 -2.81 -8.19
CA THR A 149 -17.78 -4.08 -7.54
C THR A 149 -16.75 -5.15 -7.88
N LEU A 150 -16.69 -6.18 -7.04
CA LEU A 150 -15.82 -7.34 -7.24
C LEU A 150 -16.63 -8.56 -7.65
N SER A 151 -16.11 -9.34 -8.58
CA SER A 151 -16.54 -10.71 -8.86
C SER A 151 -15.43 -11.65 -8.38
N GLY A 152 -15.63 -12.26 -7.22
CA GLY A 152 -14.55 -12.97 -6.52
C GLY A 152 -13.38 -12.02 -6.19
N PRO A 153 -12.13 -12.37 -6.53
CA PRO A 153 -10.97 -11.51 -6.25
C PRO A 153 -10.72 -10.43 -7.32
N TYR A 154 -11.54 -10.36 -8.36
CA TYR A 154 -11.32 -9.49 -9.53
C TYR A 154 -12.34 -8.36 -9.56
N LEU A 155 -11.95 -7.23 -10.18
CA LEU A 155 -12.91 -6.18 -10.53
C LEU A 155 -13.93 -6.76 -11.52
N SER A 156 -15.21 -6.54 -11.25
CA SER A 156 -16.30 -6.99 -12.13
C SER A 156 -16.45 -6.12 -13.38
N GLY A 157 -15.96 -4.87 -13.31
CA GLY A 157 -16.23 -3.82 -14.30
C GLY A 157 -17.55 -3.08 -14.08
N GLU A 158 -18.37 -3.51 -13.11
CA GLU A 158 -19.62 -2.85 -12.75
C GLU A 158 -19.38 -1.72 -11.74
N LYS A 159 -20.11 -0.62 -11.95
CA LYS A 159 -20.17 0.51 -11.03
C LYS A 159 -21.49 0.50 -10.28
N LYS A 160 -21.43 0.77 -8.99
CA LYS A 160 -22.58 1.08 -8.15
C LYS A 160 -22.43 2.50 -7.63
N GLU A 161 -23.37 3.36 -8.00
CA GLU A 161 -23.44 4.74 -7.51
C GLU A 161 -23.79 4.72 -6.01
N ASN A 162 -22.96 5.36 -5.17
CA ASN A 162 -23.30 5.53 -3.76
C ASN A 162 -24.20 6.76 -3.60
N SER A 163 -25.48 6.52 -3.34
CA SER A 163 -26.48 7.58 -3.16
C SER A 163 -26.45 8.28 -1.80
N ARG A 164 -25.52 7.93 -0.90
CA ARG A 164 -25.39 8.57 0.42
C ARG A 164 -24.40 9.72 0.37
N ARG A 165 -24.93 10.93 0.21
CA ARG A 165 -24.28 12.20 0.55
C ARG A 165 -24.47 12.45 2.04
N GLU A 166 -23.61 11.90 2.88
CA GLU A 166 -23.60 12.29 4.29
C GLU A 166 -22.33 13.10 4.53
N GLU A 167 -22.49 14.34 4.99
CA GLU A 167 -21.41 15.17 5.53
C GLU A 167 -20.88 14.46 6.77
N ILE A 168 -19.69 13.87 6.67
CA ILE A 168 -19.05 13.19 7.81
C ILE A 168 -17.84 14.06 8.22
N THR A 169 -17.88 14.67 9.42
CA THR A 169 -16.93 15.71 9.88
C THR A 169 -16.12 15.34 11.14
N ALA A 170 -14.97 14.68 11.01
CA ALA A 170 -13.99 14.38 12.07
C ALA A 170 -12.74 13.76 11.44
N LYS A 171 -11.61 14.39 11.76
CA LYS A 171 -10.37 14.35 10.99
C LYS A 171 -9.57 13.06 11.20
N LEU A 172 -9.57 12.19 10.18
CA LEU A 172 -8.41 11.34 9.88
C LEU A 172 -7.69 11.95 8.66
N ARG A 173 -6.69 12.80 8.89
CA ARG A 173 -5.90 13.40 7.81
C ARG A 173 -4.86 12.39 7.32
N VAL A 174 -5.24 11.53 6.39
CA VAL A 174 -4.28 10.77 5.56
C VAL A 174 -3.99 11.63 4.35
N VAL A 175 -2.87 12.37 4.38
CA VAL A 175 -2.37 13.08 3.19
C VAL A 175 -1.58 12.07 2.38
N TRP A 176 -1.98 11.84 1.13
CA TRP A 176 -1.17 11.15 0.13
C TRP A 176 -0.08 12.10 -0.40
#